data_AF-A0A8H7X4J3-F1
#
_entry.id   AF-A0A8H7X4J3-F1
#
_cell.length_a   1.000
_cell.length_b   1.000
_cell.length_c   1.000
_cell.angle_alpha   90.00
_cell.angle_beta   90.00
_cell.angle_gamma   90.00
#
_symmetry.space_group_name_H-M   'P 1'
#
loop_
_entity.id
_entity.type
_entity.pdbx_description
1 polymer ?
#
loop_
_entity_poly.entity_id
_entity_poly.type
_entity_poly.pdbx_seq_one_letter_code
_entity_poly.pdbx_strand_id
1 'polypeptide(L)'
;MSPIIRLVAQRRAFSIATRVRTLARSFEPHPFGRLPKTQEAQKGDWAKQGRRLGDAAMFYFPFMGLVLSWPLIGEKILDGKMS
;
A
#
# COMPACT_ATOMS: atom_id res chain seq x y z
N MET A 1 -27.37 -6.92 -15.47
CA MET A 1 -25.93 -6.82 -15.81
C MET A 1 -25.23 -6.01 -14.73
N SER A 2 -24.39 -6.64 -13.90
CA SER A 2 -23.84 -6.00 -12.71
C SER A 2 -22.85 -4.87 -13.06
N PRO A 3 -22.86 -3.73 -12.32
CA PRO A 3 -22.01 -2.57 -12.60
C PRO A 3 -20.51 -2.88 -12.48
N ILE A 4 -20.16 -3.90 -11.69
CA ILE A 4 -18.78 -4.37 -11.51
C ILE A 4 -18.20 -4.94 -12.81
N ILE A 5 -18.99 -5.70 -13.58
CA ILE A 5 -18.54 -6.27 -14.86
C ILE A 5 -18.25 -5.15 -15.87
N ARG A 6 -19.06 -4.08 -15.86
CA ARG A 6 -18.86 -2.90 -16.71
C ARG A 6 -17.57 -2.16 -16.34
N LEU A 7 -17.29 -1.97 -15.05
CA LEU A 7 -16.06 -1.32 -14.58
C LEU A 7 -14.80 -2.13 -14.92
N VAL A 8 -14.84 -3.46 -14.77
CA VAL A 8 -13.72 -4.35 -15.13
C VAL A 8 -13.48 -4.36 -16.65
N ALA A 9 -14.55 -4.44 -17.45
CA ALA A 9 -14.46 -4.37 -18.91
C ALA A 9 -13.91 -3.02 -19.39
N GLN A 10 -14.35 -1.92 -18.78
CA GLN A 10 -13.90 -0.56 -19.10
C GLN A 10 -12.43 -0.34 -18.73
N ARG A 11 -11.95 -0.88 -17.59
CA ARG A 11 -10.51 -0.88 -17.24
C ARG A 11 -9.65 -1.66 -18.25
N ARG A 12 -10.15 -2.80 -18.75
CA ARG A 12 -9.43 -3.60 -19.76
C ARG A 12 -9.33 -2.88 -21.10
N ALA A 13 -10.41 -2.23 -21.57
CA ALA A 13 -10.40 -1.45 -22.81
C ALA A 13 -9.37 -0.30 -22.76
N PHE A 14 -9.29 0.39 -21.62
CA PHE A 14 -8.29 1.45 -21.40
C PHE A 14 -6.84 0.92 -21.47
N SER A 15 -6.63 -0.33 -21.01
CA SER A 15 -5.30 -0.98 -21.07
C SER A 15 -4.88 -1.37 -22.49
N ILE A 16 -5.83 -1.77 -23.36
CA ILE A 16 -5.55 -2.16 -24.75
C ILE A 16 -5.21 -0.93 -25.58
N ALA A 17 -6.01 0.14 -25.50
CA ALA A 17 -5.75 1.38 -26.21
C ALA A 17 -4.39 1.99 -25.82
N THR A 18 -4.04 1.94 -24.53
CA THR A 18 -2.73 2.41 -24.04
C THR A 18 -1.58 1.54 -24.59
N ARG A 19 -1.74 0.20 -24.62
CA ARG A 19 -0.74 -0.72 -25.19
C ARG A 19 -0.52 -0.49 -26.69
N VAL A 20 -1.58 -0.30 -27.47
CA VAL A 20 -1.48 0.03 -28.90
C VAL A 20 -0.75 1.35 -29.10
N ARG A 21 -1.05 2.37 -28.28
CA ARG A 21 -0.37 3.66 -28.34
C ARG A 21 1.10 3.57 -27.92
N THR A 22 1.45 2.70 -26.97
CA THR A 22 2.84 2.43 -26.59
C THR A 22 3.60 1.68 -27.68
N LEU A 23 2.96 0.71 -28.34
CA LEU A 23 3.52 0.01 -29.50
C LEU A 23 3.74 0.97 -30.68
N ALA A 24 2.78 1.83 -31.00
CA ALA A 24 2.94 2.84 -32.04
C ALA A 24 4.15 3.76 -31.80
N ARG A 25 4.38 4.17 -30.54
CA ARG A 25 5.55 4.97 -30.14
C ARG A 25 6.88 4.21 -30.17
N SER A 26 6.85 2.88 -30.17
CA SER A 26 8.06 2.06 -30.29
C SER A 26 8.65 2.04 -31.71
N PHE A 27 7.85 2.45 -32.71
CA PHE A 27 8.28 2.61 -34.10
C PHE A 27 8.80 4.03 -34.42
N GLU A 28 8.71 4.96 -33.48
CA GLU A 28 9.31 6.28 -33.65
C GLU A 28 10.84 6.19 -33.41
N PRO A 29 11.70 6.73 -34.30
CA PRO A 29 13.15 6.56 -34.23
C PRO A 29 13.85 7.30 -33.07
N HIS A 30 13.09 7.97 -32.21
CA HIS A 30 13.62 8.71 -31.06
C HIS A 30 13.19 8.05 -29.74
N PRO A 31 14.07 8.05 -28.74
CA PRO A 31 13.95 7.18 -27.57
C PRO A 31 12.89 7.71 -26.59
N PHE A 32 11.62 7.40 -26.82
CA PHE A 32 10.50 7.73 -25.93
C PHE A 32 10.43 6.90 -24.64
N GLY A 33 11.32 5.93 -24.48
CA GLY A 33 11.34 5.02 -23.34
C GLY A 33 12.47 5.27 -22.35
N ARG A 34 13.39 6.21 -22.61
CA ARG A 34 14.45 6.49 -21.64
C ARG A 34 13.84 7.38 -20.56
N LEU A 35 13.48 6.76 -19.43
CA LEU A 35 13.35 7.50 -18.18
C LEU A 35 14.55 8.45 -18.10
N PRO A 36 14.34 9.76 -17.92
CA PRO A 36 15.41 10.72 -17.91
C PRO A 36 16.46 10.28 -16.89
N LYS A 37 17.59 9.74 -17.36
CA LYS A 37 18.79 9.46 -16.54
C LYS A 37 19.38 10.75 -15.95
N THR A 38 18.84 11.91 -16.32
CA THR A 38 19.19 13.23 -15.78
C THR A 38 18.66 13.44 -14.37
N GLN A 39 17.68 12.66 -13.90
CA GLN A 39 17.27 12.70 -12.50
C GLN A 39 17.96 11.55 -11.76
N GLU A 40 18.90 11.91 -10.88
CA GLU A 40 19.47 10.95 -9.92
C GLU A 40 18.35 10.32 -9.09
N ALA A 41 18.48 9.04 -8.78
CA ALA A 41 17.57 8.39 -7.85
C ALA A 41 17.57 9.18 -6.53
N GLN A 42 16.40 9.67 -6.12
CA GLN A 42 16.25 10.36 -4.84
C GLN A 42 16.83 9.48 -3.73
N LYS A 43 17.78 10.03 -2.97
CA LYS A 43 18.34 9.35 -1.80
C LYS A 43 17.18 8.92 -0.91
N GLY A 44 17.14 7.62 -0.60
CA GLY A 44 16.10 7.06 0.26
C GLY A 44 16.11 7.76 1.62
N ASP A 45 14.97 8.36 1.99
CA ASP A 45 14.79 9.01 3.28
C ASP A 45 14.43 7.97 4.36
N TRP A 46 15.44 7.19 4.76
CA TRP A 46 15.30 6.09 5.71
C TRP A 46 14.88 6.58 7.10
N ALA A 47 15.31 7.79 7.49
CA ALA A 47 14.93 8.41 8.75
C ALA A 47 13.41 8.68 8.78
N LYS A 48 12.86 9.24 7.70
CA LYS A 48 11.42 9.48 7.57
C LYS A 48 10.60 8.19 7.55
N GLN A 49 11.11 7.13 6.91
CA GLN A 49 10.46 5.82 6.95
C GLN A 49 10.48 5.20 8.35
N GLY A 50 11.61 5.26 9.04
CA GLY A 50 11.72 4.79 10.43
C GLY A 50 10.79 5.55 11.37
N ARG A 51 10.69 6.88 11.22
CA ARG A 51 9.76 7.70 12.01
C ARG A 51 8.32 7.29 11.78
N ARG A 52 7.90 7.12 10.52
CA ARG A 52 6.53 6.67 10.19
C ARG A 52 6.22 5.29 10.77
N LEU A 53 7.18 4.37 10.73
CA LEU A 53 7.02 3.05 11.32
C LEU A 53 6.89 3.13 12.84
N GLY A 54 7.71 3.97 13.48
CA GLY A 54 7.64 4.23 14.92
C GLY A 54 6.31 4.86 15.34
N ASP A 55 5.85 5.88 14.61
CA ASP A 55 4.56 6.53 14.84
C ASP A 55 3.41 5.52 14.71
N ALA A 56 3.44 4.63 13.70
CA ALA A 56 2.44 3.57 13.55
C ALA A 56 2.51 2.53 14.69
N ALA A 57 3.71 2.09 15.06
CA ALA A 57 3.91 1.13 16.14
C ALA A 57 3.40 1.66 17.48
N MET A 58 3.51 2.97 17.74
CA MET A 58 3.05 3.61 18.97
C MET A 58 1.55 3.42 19.21
N PHE A 59 0.74 3.30 18.16
CA PHE A 59 -0.70 3.01 18.28
C PHE A 59 -1.01 1.53 18.14
N TYR A 60 -0.36 0.86 17.20
CA TYR A 60 -0.68 -0.53 16.86
C TYR A 60 -0.27 -1.50 17.96
N PHE A 61 0.89 -1.27 18.57
CA PHE A 61 1.41 -2.14 19.62
C PHE A 61 0.53 -2.15 20.89
N PRO A 62 0.15 -1.01 21.50
CA PRO A 62 -0.74 -1.04 22.66
C PRO A 62 -2.15 -1.51 22.30
N PHE A 63 -2.67 -1.16 21.11
CA PHE A 63 -3.97 -1.66 20.67
C PHE A 63 -3.98 -3.19 20.54
N MET A 64 -2.98 -3.76 19.86
CA MET A 64 -2.84 -5.22 19.77
C MET A 64 -2.56 -5.84 21.13
N GLY A 65 -1.83 -5.16 22.00
CA GLY A 65 -1.64 -5.56 23.40
C GLY A 65 -2.98 -5.74 24.11
N LEU A 66 -3.90 -4.77 24.00
CA LEU A 66 -5.26 -4.87 24.56
C LEU A 66 -6.07 -6.00 23.92
N VAL A 67 -6.04 -6.11 22.58
CA VAL A 67 -6.75 -7.16 21.84
C VAL A 67 -6.22 -8.56 22.13
N LEU A 68 -4.94 -8.73 22.48
CA LEU A 68 -4.40 -10.03 22.89
C LEU A 68 -4.60 -10.31 24.38
N SER A 69 -4.57 -9.27 25.22
CA SER A 69 -4.65 -9.42 26.68
C SER A 69 -6.09 -9.42 27.21
N TRP A 70 -7.11 -9.17 26.38
CA TRP A 70 -8.51 -9.19 26.80
C TRP A 70 -8.96 -10.44 27.57
N PRO A 71 -8.55 -11.69 27.29
CA PRO A 71 -8.95 -12.83 28.11
C PRO A 71 -8.31 -12.79 29.50
N LEU A 72 -7.05 -12.38 29.60
CA LEU A 72 -6.34 -12.27 30.89
C LEU A 72 -6.89 -11.12 31.74
N ILE A 73 -7.24 -10.00 31.09
CA ILE A 73 -7.92 -8.88 31.73
C ILE A 73 -9.31 -9.33 32.20
N GLY A 74 -10.05 -10.08 31.36
CA GLY A 74 -11.34 -10.64 31.70
C GLY A 74 -11.27 -11.59 32.89
N GLU A 75 -10.32 -12.54 32.91
CA GLU A 75 -10.08 -13.44 34.05
C GLU A 75 -9.77 -12.64 35.31
N LYS A 76 -8.86 -11.67 35.25
CA LYS A 76 -8.48 -10.89 36.42
C LYS A 76 -9.59 -9.97 36.96
N ILE A 77 -10.46 -9.45 36.09
CA ILE A 77 -11.57 -8.57 36.47
C ILE A 77 -12.81 -9.37 36.91
N LEU A 78 -13.12 -10.48 36.24
CA LEU A 78 -14.34 -11.28 36.47
C LEU A 78 -14.14 -12.38 37.52
N ASP A 79 -12.94 -12.96 37.60
CA ASP A 79 -12.66 -14.08 38.52
C ASP A 79 -12.30 -13.59 39.93
N GLY A 80 -12.19 -12.27 40.16
CA GLY A 80 -12.04 -11.67 41.50
C GLY A 80 -10.78 -12.08 42.28
N LYS A 81 -9.87 -12.87 41.69
CA LYS A 81 -8.64 -13.39 42.32
C LYS A 81 -7.53 -12.35 42.48
N MET A 82 -7.87 -11.06 42.50
CA MET A 82 -7.06 -10.03 43.14
C MET A 82 -7.64 -9.69 44.51
N SER A 83 -7.80 -10.70 45.35
CA SER A 83 -7.98 -10.58 46.81
C SER A 83 -7.07 -11.57 47.50
#